data_AF-A0A929ZNV0-F1
#
_entry.id   AF-A0A929ZNV0-F1
#
_cell.length_a   1.000
_cell.length_b   1.000
_cell.length_c   1.000
_cell.angle_alpha   90.00
_cell.angle_beta   90.00
_cell.angle_gamma   90.00
#
_symmetry.space_group_name_H-M   'P 1'
#
loop_
_entity.id
_entity.type
_entity.pdbx_description
1 polymer ?
#
loop_
_entity_poly.entity_id
_entity_poly.type
_entity_poly.pdbx_seq_one_letter_code
_entity_poly.pdbx_strand_id
1 'polypeptide(L)'
;MTNIYYVVYPLLLVYLFVKQSEKLLPTILIPLLSIVAITLLRKVLARPRPYEEYPIDQILEKETQHNAMPSRHVFSATIIAMMCFTISPLLACILLVLAVLEGYVRVVGGVHYPRDVIVGYLLGVLFGLFVL
;
A
#
# COMPACT_ATOMS: atom_id res chain seq x y z
N MET A 1 -4.95 9.52 4.79
CA MET A 1 -3.70 9.79 4.05
C MET A 1 -3.64 9.08 2.69
N THR A 2 -4.32 7.95 2.51
CA THR A 2 -4.34 7.19 1.23
C THR A 2 -4.65 8.05 -0.01
N ASN A 3 -5.51 9.06 0.12
CA ASN A 3 -5.88 9.96 -0.99
C ASN A 3 -4.68 10.68 -1.62
N ILE A 4 -3.61 10.94 -0.86
CA ILE A 4 -2.38 11.55 -1.40
C ILE A 4 -1.81 10.64 -2.50
N TYR A 5 -1.71 9.33 -2.24
CA TYR A 5 -1.20 8.36 -3.20
C TYR A 5 -2.10 8.19 -4.42
N TYR A 6 -3.42 8.31 -4.25
CA TYR A 6 -4.38 8.25 -5.36
C TYR A 6 -4.30 9.47 -6.29
N VAL A 7 -3.77 10.60 -5.81
CA VAL A 7 -3.45 11.76 -6.65
C VAL A 7 -2.05 11.63 -7.26
N VAL A 8 -1.06 11.20 -6.47
CA VAL A 8 0.32 11.04 -6.92
C VAL A 8 0.45 10.01 -8.03
N TYR A 9 -0.26 8.88 -7.95
CA TYR A 9 -0.10 7.78 -8.91
C TYR A 9 -0.52 8.15 -10.34
N PRO A 10 -1.69 8.76 -10.61
CA PRO A 10 -2.02 9.27 -11.94
C PRO A 10 -1.02 10.31 -12.45
N LEU A 11 -0.55 11.22 -11.59
CA LEU A 11 0.47 12.22 -11.97
C LEU A 11 1.79 11.57 -12.36
N LEU A 12 2.21 10.52 -11.64
CA LEU A 12 3.37 9.70 -11.99
C LEU A 12 3.18 9.05 -13.36
N LEU A 13 2.01 8.45 -13.63
CA LEU A 13 1.73 7.82 -14.93
C LEU A 13 1.78 8.83 -16.08
N VAL A 14 1.19 10.01 -15.91
CA VAL A 14 1.24 11.09 -16.90
C VAL A 14 2.68 11.55 -17.12
N TYR A 15 3.46 11.72 -16.05
CA TYR A 15 4.87 12.08 -16.15
C TYR A 15 5.67 11.02 -16.94
N LEU A 16 5.52 9.74 -16.59
CA LEU A 16 6.22 8.65 -17.26
C LEU A 16 5.81 8.52 -18.73
N PHE A 17 4.52 8.69 -19.05
CA PHE A 17 4.06 8.70 -20.44
C PHE A 17 4.76 9.77 -21.29
N VAL A 18 5.00 10.96 -20.71
CA VAL A 18 5.63 12.09 -21.42
C VAL A 18 7.17 12.01 -21.43
N LYS A 19 7.79 11.50 -20.37
CA LYS A 19 9.25 11.61 -20.15
C LYS A 19 10.01 10.28 -20.18
N GLN A 20 9.38 9.16 -19.85
CA GLN A 20 10.01 7.85 -19.65
C GLN A 20 9.02 6.71 -19.99
N SER A 21 8.62 6.62 -21.26
CA SER A 21 7.55 5.70 -21.68
C SER A 21 7.93 4.22 -21.51
N GLU A 22 9.23 3.92 -21.45
CA GLU A 22 9.78 2.58 -21.15
C GLU A 22 9.43 2.10 -19.74
N LYS A 23 9.30 3.01 -18.76
CA LYS A 23 8.94 2.66 -17.38
C LYS A 23 7.43 2.66 -17.13
N LEU A 24 6.62 3.13 -18.10
CA LEU A 24 5.17 3.26 -17.95
C LEU A 24 4.50 1.90 -17.75
N LEU A 25 4.80 0.93 -18.61
CA LEU A 25 4.15 -0.38 -18.58
C LEU A 25 4.46 -1.16 -17.28
N PRO A 26 5.72 -1.27 -16.82
CA PRO A 26 6.03 -1.85 -15.51
C PRO A 26 5.31 -1.15 -14.36
N THR A 27 5.26 0.20 -14.40
CA THR A 27 4.59 1.02 -13.37
C THR A 27 3.08 0.79 -13.32
N ILE A 28 2.46 0.29 -14.39
CA ILE A 28 1.03 -0.09 -14.41
C ILE A 28 0.85 -1.56 -14.01
N LEU A 29 1.60 -2.47 -14.64
CA LEU A 29 1.39 -3.91 -14.51
C LEU A 29 1.78 -4.44 -13.13
N ILE A 30 2.92 -4.01 -12.60
CA ILE A 30 3.43 -4.51 -11.32
C ILE A 30 2.46 -4.19 -10.16
N PRO A 31 1.97 -2.96 -9.94
CA PRO A 31 1.03 -2.69 -8.87
C PRO A 31 -0.33 -3.35 -9.12
N LEU A 32 -0.80 -3.42 -10.38
CA LEU A 32 -2.04 -4.11 -10.72
C LEU A 32 -1.99 -5.60 -10.34
N LEU A 33 -0.97 -6.31 -10.82
CA LEU A 33 -0.78 -7.74 -10.55
C LEU A 33 -0.54 -7.99 -9.07
N SER A 34 0.23 -7.12 -8.41
CA SER A 34 0.48 -7.24 -6.98
C SER A 34 -0.77 -7.04 -6.14
N ILE A 35 -1.63 -6.07 -6.47
CA ILE A 35 -2.91 -5.85 -5.78
C ILE A 35 -3.82 -7.08 -5.94
N VAL A 36 -3.86 -7.69 -7.12
CA VAL A 36 -4.61 -8.93 -7.35
C VAL A 36 -4.02 -10.05 -6.48
N ALA A 37 -2.71 -10.26 -6.52
CA ALA A 37 -2.03 -11.30 -5.76
C ALA A 37 -2.26 -11.16 -4.24
N ILE A 38 -2.08 -9.97 -3.66
CA ILE A 38 -2.32 -9.77 -2.23
C ILE A 38 -3.81 -9.89 -1.86
N THR A 39 -4.72 -9.55 -2.78
CA THR A 39 -6.17 -9.68 -2.53
C THR A 39 -6.57 -11.16 -2.49
N LEU A 40 -5.98 -11.99 -3.36
CA LEU A 40 -6.14 -13.44 -3.30
C LEU A 40 -5.49 -14.02 -2.05
N LEU A 41 -4.27 -13.60 -1.72
CA LEU A 41 -3.57 -14.03 -0.50
C LEU A 41 -4.38 -13.71 0.76
N ARG A 42 -4.99 -12.53 0.83
CA ARG A 42 -5.89 -12.13 1.93
C ARG A 42 -7.03 -13.13 2.11
N LYS A 43 -7.68 -13.53 1.01
CA LYS A 43 -8.79 -14.51 1.01
C LYS A 43 -8.33 -15.89 1.46
N VAL A 44 -7.15 -16.33 1.02
CA VAL A 44 -6.57 -17.63 1.41
C VAL A 44 -6.20 -17.64 2.90
N LEU A 45 -5.58 -16.56 3.39
CA LEU A 45 -5.18 -16.45 4.79
C LEU A 45 -6.37 -16.26 5.74
N ALA A 46 -7.45 -15.64 5.25
CA ALA A 46 -8.70 -15.37 5.96
C ALA A 46 -8.50 -14.83 7.39
N ARG A 47 -7.42 -14.07 7.63
CA ARG A 47 -7.05 -13.67 9.00
C ARG A 47 -8.10 -12.73 9.59
N PRO A 48 -8.63 -13.02 10.79
CA PRO A 48 -9.51 -12.12 11.51
C PRO A 48 -8.81 -10.80 11.85
N ARG A 49 -9.61 -9.78 12.16
CA ARG A 49 -9.15 -8.43 12.49
C ARG A 49 -9.18 -8.16 13.99
N PRO A 50 -8.46 -7.13 14.48
CA PRO A 50 -8.43 -6.84 15.91
C PRO A 50 -9.82 -6.66 16.54
N TYR A 51 -10.72 -5.93 15.89
CA TYR A 51 -12.10 -5.72 16.38
C TYR A 51 -13.01 -6.96 16.28
N GLU A 52 -12.59 -8.02 15.58
CA GLU A 52 -13.32 -9.29 15.52
C GLU A 52 -12.91 -10.22 16.67
N GLU A 53 -11.66 -10.12 17.13
CA GLU A 53 -11.11 -10.95 18.20
C GLU A 53 -11.24 -10.30 19.58
N TYR A 54 -11.27 -8.97 19.64
CA TYR A 54 -11.24 -8.20 20.88
C TYR A 54 -12.38 -7.16 20.90
N PRO A 55 -12.95 -6.85 22.08
CA PRO A 55 -13.97 -5.83 22.24
C PRO A 55 -13.35 -4.43 22.19
N ILE A 56 -12.82 -4.06 21.01
CA ILE A 56 -12.16 -2.78 20.77
C ILE A 56 -13.09 -1.95 19.88
N ASP A 57 -13.41 -0.74 20.33
CA ASP A 57 -14.10 0.24 19.50
C ASP A 57 -13.16 0.69 18.38
N GLN A 58 -13.54 0.39 17.14
CA GLN A 58 -12.81 0.87 15.98
C GLN A 58 -12.97 2.38 15.82
N ILE A 59 -11.87 3.11 15.79
CA ILE A 59 -11.86 4.57 15.53
C ILE A 59 -12.11 4.84 14.03
N LEU A 60 -11.67 3.90 13.19
CA LEU A 60 -11.89 3.95 11.75
C LEU A 60 -13.03 3.01 11.39
N GLU A 61 -14.14 3.54 10.89
CA GLU A 61 -15.26 2.74 10.41
C GLU A 61 -14.80 1.79 9.30
N LYS A 62 -14.99 0.48 9.53
CA LYS A 62 -14.71 -0.53 8.53
C LYS A 62 -15.63 -1.72 8.70
N GLU A 63 -16.49 -1.93 7.71
CA GLU A 63 -17.50 -3.01 7.73
C GLU A 63 -17.02 -4.34 7.10
N THR A 64 -15.74 -4.43 6.72
CA THR A 64 -15.22 -5.64 6.06
C THR A 64 -14.76 -6.68 7.06
N GLN A 65 -15.40 -7.85 7.11
CA GLN A 65 -14.95 -8.96 7.97
C GLN A 65 -13.75 -9.73 7.39
N HIS A 66 -12.90 -10.25 8.27
CA HIS A 66 -11.70 -11.03 7.98
C HIS A 66 -10.72 -10.30 7.03
N ASN A 67 -9.79 -11.08 6.45
CA ASN A 67 -8.85 -10.62 5.44
C ASN A 67 -7.94 -9.48 5.92
N ALA A 68 -7.48 -9.52 7.18
CA ALA A 68 -6.67 -8.46 7.77
C ALA A 68 -5.28 -8.34 7.08
N MET A 69 -4.63 -9.48 6.87
CA MET A 69 -3.25 -9.57 6.40
C MET A 69 -3.14 -9.92 4.91
N PRO A 70 -2.28 -9.24 4.12
CA PRO A 70 -1.59 -7.98 4.41
C PRO A 70 -2.48 -6.73 4.26
N SER A 71 -2.07 -5.61 4.86
CA SER A 71 -2.77 -4.32 4.72
C SER A 71 -2.64 -3.75 3.30
N ARG A 72 -3.76 -3.66 2.55
CA ARG A 72 -3.80 -3.09 1.19
C ARG A 72 -3.45 -1.61 1.14
N HIS A 73 -3.90 -0.82 2.13
CA HIS A 73 -3.62 0.62 2.17
C HIS A 73 -2.12 0.88 2.31
N VAL A 74 -1.50 0.18 3.25
CA VAL A 74 -0.05 0.27 3.49
C VAL A 74 0.71 -0.22 2.27
N PHE A 75 0.34 -1.38 1.74
CA PHE A 75 0.93 -1.91 0.52
C PHE A 75 0.89 -0.90 -0.65
N SER A 76 -0.30 -0.35 -0.95
CA SER A 76 -0.48 0.59 -2.05
C SER A 76 0.29 1.89 -1.83
N ALA A 77 0.29 2.43 -0.60
CA ALA A 77 1.08 3.61 -0.25
C ALA A 77 2.58 3.38 -0.49
N THR A 78 3.10 2.24 -0.03
CA THR A 78 4.52 1.89 -0.14
C THR A 78 4.95 1.64 -1.58
N ILE A 79 4.18 0.87 -2.35
CA ILE A 79 4.57 0.56 -3.74
C ILE A 79 4.54 1.82 -4.62
N ILE A 80 3.56 2.71 -4.44
CA ILE A 80 3.50 3.99 -5.16
C ILE A 80 4.69 4.88 -4.75
N ALA A 81 5.01 4.95 -3.45
CA ALA A 81 6.17 5.69 -2.96
C ALA A 81 7.48 5.15 -3.56
N MET A 82 7.63 3.83 -3.66
CA MET A 82 8.78 3.20 -4.30
C MET A 82 8.90 3.62 -5.77
N MET A 83 7.80 3.57 -6.54
CA MET A 83 7.84 3.97 -7.96
C MET A 83 8.25 5.43 -8.16
N CYS A 84 7.99 6.31 -7.19
CA CYS A 84 8.45 7.70 -7.26
C CYS A 84 9.98 7.87 -7.21
N PHE A 85 10.77 6.84 -6.85
CA PHE A 85 12.23 6.90 -6.98
C PHE A 85 12.69 7.05 -8.45
N THR A 86 11.85 6.65 -9.42
CA THR A 86 12.13 6.84 -10.86
C THR A 86 12.14 8.31 -11.29
N ILE A 87 11.54 9.21 -10.48
CA ILE A 87 11.41 10.64 -10.79
C ILE A 87 12.14 11.53 -9.79
N SER A 88 12.10 11.21 -8.49
CA SER A 88 12.71 12.03 -7.44
C SER A 88 12.88 11.22 -6.15
N PRO A 89 14.13 10.95 -5.71
CA PRO A 89 14.40 10.26 -4.46
C PRO A 89 13.84 11.00 -3.23
N LEU A 90 13.87 12.34 -3.24
CA LEU A 90 13.32 13.14 -2.13
C LEU A 90 11.81 12.94 -2.00
N LEU A 91 11.07 12.99 -3.12
CA LEU A 91 9.62 12.74 -3.14
C LEU A 91 9.29 11.33 -2.64
N ALA A 92 10.03 10.33 -3.13
CA ALA A 92 9.86 8.94 -2.71
C ALA A 92 10.06 8.76 -1.19
N CYS A 93 11.12 9.35 -0.63
CA CYS A 93 11.38 9.33 0.80
C CYS A 93 10.25 10.00 1.62
N ILE A 94 9.77 11.16 1.18
CA ILE A 94 8.64 11.83 1.84
C ILE A 94 7.39 10.94 1.83
N LEU A 95 7.08 10.33 0.68
CA LEU A 95 5.94 9.43 0.54
C LEU A 95 6.09 8.14 1.35
N LEU A 96 7.31 7.63 1.53
CA LEU A 96 7.57 6.48 2.42
C LEU A 96 7.35 6.83 3.88
N VAL A 97 7.79 8.02 4.33
CA VAL A 97 7.50 8.50 5.69
C VAL A 97 5.99 8.60 5.91
N LEU A 98 5.26 9.16 4.95
CA LEU A 98 3.79 9.19 5.01
C LEU A 98 3.17 7.78 5.02
N ALA A 99 3.79 6.80 4.36
CA ALA A 99 3.31 5.43 4.35
C ALA A 99 3.52 4.76 5.71
N VAL A 100 4.64 5.05 6.39
CA VAL A 100 4.91 4.64 7.77
C VAL A 100 3.85 5.21 8.71
N LEU A 101 3.55 6.51 8.61
CA LEU A 101 2.49 7.14 9.38
C LEU A 101 1.11 6.54 9.05
N GLU A 102 0.86 6.15 7.80
CA GLU A 102 -0.41 5.52 7.42
C GLU A 102 -0.60 4.18 8.14
N GLY A 103 0.44 3.35 8.20
CA GLY A 103 0.36 2.09 8.94
C GLY A 103 0.16 2.30 10.43
N TYR A 104 0.83 3.29 11.03
CA TYR A 104 0.59 3.67 12.42
C TYR A 104 -0.88 3.99 12.69
N VAL A 105 -1.49 4.84 11.84
CA VAL A 105 -2.92 5.19 11.94
C VAL A 105 -3.82 3.95 11.78
N ARG A 106 -3.45 2.98 10.94
CA ARG A 106 -4.23 1.74 10.79
C ARG A 106 -4.15 0.83 12.01
N VAL A 107 -3.01 0.79 12.69
CA VAL A 107 -2.85 0.00 13.93
C VAL A 107 -3.60 0.65 15.08
N VAL A 108 -3.36 1.94 15.33
CA VAL A 108 -4.03 2.68 16.42
C VAL A 108 -5.53 2.77 16.19
N GLY A 109 -5.97 2.87 14.93
CA GLY A 109 -7.39 2.85 14.58
C GLY A 109 -8.09 1.50 14.76
N GLY A 110 -7.39 0.45 15.22
CA GLY A 110 -7.97 -0.86 15.54
C GLY A 110 -8.32 -1.74 14.35
N VAL A 111 -7.98 -1.35 13.12
CA VAL A 111 -8.43 -2.04 11.89
C VAL A 111 -7.44 -3.07 11.34
N HIS A 112 -6.20 -3.07 11.84
CA HIS A 112 -5.10 -3.95 11.43
C HIS A 112 -4.14 -4.24 12.59
N TYR A 113 -3.57 -5.45 12.61
CA TYR A 113 -2.45 -5.77 13.51
C TYR A 113 -1.13 -5.16 12.99
N PRO A 114 -0.14 -4.91 13.88
CA PRO A 114 1.20 -4.50 13.45
C PRO A 114 1.82 -5.42 12.40
N ARG A 115 1.62 -6.74 12.52
CA ARG A 115 2.08 -7.73 11.52
C ARG A 115 1.49 -7.50 10.12
N ASP A 116 0.21 -7.11 10.04
CA ASP A 116 -0.48 -6.91 8.76
C ASP A 116 0.11 -5.73 8.00
N VAL A 117 0.52 -4.71 8.77
CA VAL A 117 1.16 -3.49 8.30
C VAL A 117 2.61 -3.76 7.88
N ILE A 118 3.39 -4.49 8.69
CA ILE A 118 4.76 -4.88 8.37
C ILE A 118 4.82 -5.68 7.06
N VAL A 119 3.97 -6.70 6.91
CA VAL A 119 3.90 -7.48 5.66
C VAL A 119 3.49 -6.59 4.49
N GLY A 120 2.60 -5.62 4.70
CA GLY A 120 2.24 -4.61 3.70
C GLY A 120 3.45 -3.79 3.22
N TYR A 121 4.29 -3.30 4.14
CA TYR A 121 5.53 -2.59 3.81
C TYR A 121 6.51 -3.47 3.03
N LEU A 122 6.76 -4.69 3.53
CA LEU A 122 7.72 -5.60 2.92
C LEU A 122 7.33 -5.95 1.49
N LEU A 123 6.06 -6.28 1.25
CA LEU A 123 5.56 -6.57 -0.09
C LEU A 123 5.57 -5.33 -1.00
N GLY A 124 5.24 -4.15 -0.45
CA GLY A 124 5.27 -2.89 -1.19
C GLY A 124 6.67 -2.52 -1.66
N VAL A 125 7.68 -2.67 -0.79
CA VAL A 125 9.09 -2.48 -1.14
C VAL A 125 9.53 -3.53 -2.15
N LEU A 126 9.29 -4.81 -1.86
CA LEU A 126 9.70 -5.92 -2.73
C LEU A 126 9.17 -5.75 -4.15
N PHE A 127 7.88 -5.47 -4.31
CA PHE A 127 7.30 -5.31 -5.64
C PHE A 127 7.67 -3.97 -6.29
N GLY A 128 7.87 -2.92 -5.50
CA GLY A 128 8.39 -1.64 -5.98
C GLY A 128 9.79 -1.76 -6.61
N LEU A 129 10.65 -2.64 -6.06
CA LEU A 129 12.00 -2.88 -6.61
C LEU A 129 11.98 -3.42 -8.05
N PHE A 130 10.93 -4.13 -8.47
CA PHE A 130 10.81 -4.60 -9.86
C PHE A 130 10.52 -3.49 -10.88
N VAL A 131 10.21 -2.28 -10.42
CA VAL A 131 9.90 -1.12 -11.28
C VAL A 131 11.10 -0.17 -11.43
N LEU A 132 12.02 -0.17 -10.45
CA LEU A 132 13.15 0.74 -10.40
C LEU A 132 14.20 0.41 -11.47
#